data_AF-A0A937WVU2-F1
#
_entry.id   AF-A0A937WVU2-F1
#
_cell.length_a   1.000
_cell.length_b   1.000
_cell.length_c   1.000
_cell.angle_alpha   90.00
_cell.angle_beta   90.00
_cell.angle_gamma   90.00
#
_symmetry.space_group_name_H-M   'P 1'
#
loop_
_entity.id
_entity.type
_entity.pdbx_description
1 polymer ?
#
loop_
_entity_poly.entity_id
_entity_poly.type
_entity_poly.pdbx_seq_one_letter_code
_entity_poly.pdbx_strand_id
1 'polypeptide(L)'
;MMDENGGRTLWPGEAESQLGWWLRLPPVNLIDRGDVLRFRYALYLIAGQVCAALYGLNGRSLELSYPSSLQDTRTTLDRLSVAPPCSGERLTATIAATDAREAWGIAAALIADTLTLSVHTSQTEQASSPMAHAGSDRLRKDAETFVSLLSSLSGVEAVALSGSLARGLADRSSDVDIAVFCRELPPPADRRTALHRMSGVRRLLTEPACDTLWSDAILVHIRYWRAGDVDRLVAPIRTLPDLFLAEALQECRSLFDPQNRLTEWKTLLRQSLPKLSDSVAQQTKDRRTVFSLLWEKAVNRNDHVHLYCLANQIVNDFLMTLYVFHDRFMTTPKWVYKDIPQMATAPPQTLSRLEAIAGPIRDVSSAAARKNDMDALWAELPSIRP
;
A
#
# COMPACT_ATOMS: atom_id res chain seq x y z
N MET A 1 -6.15 8.22 -6.29
CA MET A 1 -7.61 8.05 -6.27
C MET A 1 -7.88 6.83 -7.14
N MET A 2 -8.44 5.76 -6.58
CA MET A 2 -8.88 4.61 -7.38
C MET A 2 -10.17 5.01 -8.11
N ASP A 3 -10.37 4.55 -9.34
CA ASP A 3 -11.64 4.70 -10.05
C ASP A 3 -12.74 3.82 -9.41
N GLU A 4 -13.98 3.97 -9.89
CA GLU A 4 -15.16 3.25 -9.40
C GLU A 4 -15.05 1.71 -9.55
N ASN A 5 -14.12 1.22 -10.39
CA ASN A 5 -13.83 -0.20 -10.57
C ASN A 5 -12.62 -0.67 -9.72
N GLY A 6 -12.01 0.21 -8.93
CA GLY A 6 -10.78 -0.06 -8.19
C GLY A 6 -9.52 -0.09 -9.06
N GLY A 7 -9.62 0.31 -10.33
CA GLY A 7 -8.49 0.56 -11.21
C GLY A 7 -7.84 1.90 -10.87
N ARG A 8 -6.52 1.99 -11.06
CA ARG A 8 -5.84 3.28 -11.07
C ARG A 8 -4.95 3.28 -12.30
N THR A 9 -5.32 4.07 -13.30
CA THR A 9 -4.39 4.36 -14.40
C THR A 9 -3.21 5.12 -13.82
N LEU A 10 -2.08 4.44 -13.63
CA LEU A 10 -0.83 5.10 -13.29
C LEU A 10 -0.31 5.74 -14.58
N TRP A 11 -0.21 7.07 -14.56
CA TRP A 11 0.52 7.77 -15.60
C TRP A 11 2.00 7.33 -15.54
N PRO A 12 2.70 7.21 -16.69
CA PRO A 12 4.10 6.76 -16.70
C PRO A 12 4.99 7.47 -15.69
N GLY A 13 4.91 8.81 -15.60
CA GLY A 13 5.68 9.59 -14.63
C GLY A 13 5.31 9.32 -13.16
N GLU A 14 4.07 8.89 -12.89
CA GLU A 14 3.67 8.45 -11.56
C GLU A 14 4.30 7.10 -11.21
N ALA A 15 4.29 6.14 -12.15
CA ALA A 15 4.94 4.84 -11.96
C ALA A 15 6.44 5.00 -11.72
N GLU A 16 7.13 5.83 -12.51
CA GLU A 16 8.55 6.16 -12.34
C GLU A 16 8.84 6.79 -10.97
N SER A 17 7.99 7.72 -10.52
CA SER A 17 8.12 8.31 -9.17
C SER A 17 8.02 7.26 -8.07
N GLN A 18 7.05 6.33 -8.18
CA GLN A 18 6.89 5.22 -7.23
C GLN A 18 8.07 4.23 -7.27
N LEU A 19 8.60 3.94 -8.44
CA LEU A 19 9.82 3.15 -8.61
C LEU A 19 11.02 3.80 -7.91
N GLY A 20 11.19 5.11 -8.07
CA GLY A 20 12.21 5.88 -7.34
C GLY A 20 11.98 5.88 -5.83
N TRP A 21 10.73 5.75 -5.36
CA TRP A 21 10.42 5.57 -3.94
C TRP A 21 10.91 4.22 -3.39
N TRP A 22 10.72 3.12 -4.11
CA TRP A 22 11.20 1.81 -3.68
C TRP A 22 12.72 1.74 -3.52
N LEU A 23 13.48 2.42 -4.37
CA LEU A 23 14.94 2.50 -4.21
C LEU A 23 15.36 3.36 -3.01
N ARG A 24 14.57 4.39 -2.68
CA ARG A 24 14.84 5.27 -1.53
C ARG A 24 14.43 4.65 -0.19
N LEU A 25 13.33 3.91 -0.19
CA LEU A 25 12.78 3.20 0.96
C LEU A 25 12.64 1.71 0.62
N PRO A 26 13.77 0.98 0.53
CA PRO A 26 13.75 -0.42 0.17
C PRO A 26 12.96 -1.23 1.21
N PRO A 27 12.20 -2.26 0.80
CA PRO A 27 11.40 -3.08 1.71
C PRO A 27 12.23 -4.04 2.57
N VAL A 28 13.51 -3.71 2.84
CA VAL A 28 14.43 -4.51 3.67
C VAL A 28 13.92 -4.66 5.09
N ASN A 29 13.22 -3.65 5.62
CA ASN A 29 12.59 -3.74 6.93
C ASN A 29 11.50 -4.81 6.99
N LEU A 30 10.82 -5.09 5.87
CA LEU A 30 9.83 -6.18 5.78
C LEU A 30 10.53 -7.54 5.81
N ILE A 31 11.66 -7.64 5.11
CA ILE A 31 12.51 -8.85 5.09
C ILE A 31 13.05 -9.12 6.50
N ASP A 32 13.62 -8.12 7.16
CA ASP A 32 14.21 -8.23 8.50
C ASP A 32 13.18 -8.62 9.56
N ARG A 33 11.91 -8.22 9.37
CA ARG A 33 10.79 -8.58 10.25
C ARG A 33 10.19 -9.96 9.96
N GLY A 34 10.54 -10.58 8.84
CA GLY A 34 9.83 -11.76 8.35
C GLY A 34 8.38 -11.49 7.96
N ASP A 35 8.04 -10.25 7.55
CA ASP A 35 6.69 -9.88 7.10
C ASP A 35 6.47 -10.33 5.64
N VAL A 36 6.32 -11.65 5.46
CA VAL A 36 6.30 -12.31 4.15
C VAL A 36 5.18 -11.78 3.27
N LEU A 37 3.95 -11.67 3.80
CA LEU A 37 2.80 -11.20 3.04
C LEU A 37 2.98 -9.77 2.55
N ARG A 38 3.44 -8.87 3.41
CA ARG A 38 3.65 -7.47 3.00
C ARG A 38 4.80 -7.32 2.01
N PHE A 39 5.86 -8.12 2.16
CA PHE A 39 6.96 -8.13 1.21
C PHE A 39 6.51 -8.62 -0.17
N ARG A 40 5.75 -9.72 -0.24
CA ARG A 40 5.23 -10.25 -1.51
C ARG A 40 4.25 -9.30 -2.18
N TYR A 41 3.40 -8.65 -1.39
CA TYR A 41 2.52 -7.60 -1.88
C TYR A 41 3.29 -6.39 -2.43
N ALA A 42 4.39 -5.99 -1.79
CA ALA A 42 5.26 -4.93 -2.31
C ALA A 42 5.88 -5.30 -3.67
N LEU A 43 6.35 -6.54 -3.86
CA LEU A 43 6.83 -7.02 -5.15
C LEU A 43 5.73 -7.02 -6.23
N TYR A 44 4.48 -7.32 -5.86
CA TYR A 44 3.33 -7.21 -6.77
C TYR A 44 3.14 -5.76 -7.25
N LEU A 45 3.21 -4.78 -6.35
CA LEU A 45 3.11 -3.37 -6.71
C LEU A 45 4.28 -2.93 -7.62
N ILE A 46 5.50 -3.34 -7.28
CA ILE A 46 6.70 -3.09 -8.09
C ILE A 46 6.53 -3.66 -9.49
N ALA A 47 6.03 -4.90 -9.63
CA ALA A 47 5.81 -5.53 -10.93
C ALA A 47 4.88 -4.68 -11.81
N GLY A 48 3.74 -4.26 -11.27
CA GLY A 48 2.82 -3.38 -11.99
C GLY A 48 3.44 -2.04 -12.39
N GLN A 49 4.23 -1.43 -11.50
CA GLN A 49 4.88 -0.14 -11.74
C GLN A 49 6.01 -0.23 -12.77
N VAL A 50 6.82 -1.29 -12.75
CA VAL A 50 7.82 -1.56 -13.79
C VAL A 50 7.14 -1.72 -15.15
N CYS A 51 6.07 -2.52 -15.23
CA CYS A 51 5.32 -2.69 -16.48
C CYS A 51 4.73 -1.35 -16.97
N ALA A 52 4.14 -0.55 -16.08
CA ALA A 52 3.56 0.74 -16.43
C ALA A 52 4.60 1.74 -16.94
N ALA A 53 5.75 1.83 -16.28
CA ALA A 53 6.86 2.70 -16.69
C ALA A 53 7.41 2.26 -18.07
N LEU A 54 7.73 0.98 -18.24
CA LEU A 54 8.28 0.46 -19.50
C LEU A 54 7.27 0.58 -20.65
N TYR A 55 5.97 0.35 -20.44
CA TYR A 55 4.96 0.59 -21.46
C TYR A 55 4.89 2.07 -21.83
N GLY A 56 4.93 2.96 -20.83
CA GLY A 56 4.97 4.41 -21.03
C GLY A 56 6.14 4.86 -21.90
N LEU A 57 7.36 4.36 -21.64
CA LEU A 57 8.55 4.63 -22.45
C LEU A 57 8.43 4.17 -23.91
N ASN A 58 7.51 3.25 -24.19
CA ASN A 58 7.22 2.75 -25.53
C ASN A 58 5.91 3.33 -26.10
N GLY A 59 5.39 4.42 -25.53
CA GLY A 59 4.17 5.08 -26.01
C GLY A 59 2.89 4.26 -25.82
N ARG A 60 2.90 3.29 -24.90
CA ARG A 60 1.76 2.44 -24.56
C ARG A 60 1.21 2.84 -23.19
N SER A 61 -0.11 2.83 -23.03
CA SER A 61 -0.73 2.91 -21.71
C SER A 61 -0.84 1.52 -21.10
N LEU A 62 -0.63 1.44 -19.78
CA LEU A 62 -1.04 0.29 -18.98
C LEU A 62 -2.08 0.77 -17.97
N GLU A 63 -3.31 0.30 -18.12
CA GLU A 63 -4.28 0.43 -17.04
C GLU A 63 -3.96 -0.63 -15.99
N LEU A 64 -3.41 -0.20 -14.85
CA LEU A 64 -3.33 -1.05 -13.67
C LEU A 64 -4.75 -1.19 -13.12
N SER A 65 -5.44 -2.22 -13.59
CA SER A 65 -6.78 -2.58 -13.17
C SER A 65 -6.74 -3.61 -12.04
N TYR A 66 -7.86 -3.67 -11.33
CA TYR A 66 -8.17 -4.79 -10.47
C TYR A 66 -9.35 -5.59 -11.08
N PRO A 67 -9.22 -6.92 -11.29
CA PRO A 67 -7.98 -7.69 -11.16
C PRO A 67 -6.95 -7.31 -12.24
N SER A 68 -5.72 -7.76 -12.07
CA SER A 68 -4.58 -7.42 -12.93
C SER A 68 -4.86 -7.81 -14.39
N SER A 69 -4.57 -6.90 -15.30
CA SER A 69 -4.66 -7.06 -16.76
C SER A 69 -3.34 -7.49 -17.39
N LEU A 70 -2.27 -7.65 -16.60
CA LEU A 70 -0.94 -8.04 -17.07
C LEU A 70 -1.00 -9.41 -17.73
N GLN A 71 -0.88 -9.48 -19.06
CA GLN A 71 -0.90 -10.74 -19.81
C GLN A 71 0.36 -10.85 -20.67
N ASP A 72 0.88 -12.07 -20.77
CA ASP A 72 2.08 -12.42 -21.52
C ASP A 72 3.27 -11.51 -21.16
N THR A 73 3.35 -11.14 -19.88
CA THR A 73 4.20 -10.03 -19.40
C THR A 73 5.67 -10.29 -19.68
N ARG A 74 6.15 -11.53 -19.47
CA ARG A 74 7.53 -11.91 -19.77
C ARG A 74 7.88 -11.60 -21.22
N THR A 75 7.17 -12.23 -22.15
CA THR A 75 7.41 -12.11 -23.58
C THR A 75 7.20 -10.68 -24.07
N THR A 76 6.23 -9.95 -23.51
CA THR A 76 5.91 -8.60 -23.94
C THR A 76 6.99 -7.60 -23.53
N LEU A 77 7.45 -7.65 -22.28
CA LEU A 77 8.51 -6.77 -21.79
C LEU A 77 9.84 -7.01 -22.51
N ASP A 78 10.19 -8.27 -22.78
CA ASP A 78 11.44 -8.61 -23.48
C ASP A 78 11.46 -8.18 -24.96
N ARG A 79 10.30 -7.82 -25.52
CA ARG A 79 10.15 -7.36 -26.92
C ARG A 79 9.94 -5.86 -27.06
N LEU A 80 9.97 -5.10 -25.95
CA LEU A 80 9.87 -3.65 -26.02
C LEU A 80 11.12 -3.05 -26.66
N SER A 81 10.94 -2.01 -27.46
CA SER A 81 12.04 -1.31 -28.13
C SER A 81 12.90 -0.52 -27.14
N VAL A 82 12.27 0.01 -26.08
CA VAL A 82 12.92 0.77 -25.01
C VAL A 82 12.68 0.05 -23.68
N ALA A 83 13.59 -0.85 -23.32
CA ALA A 83 13.57 -1.55 -22.03
C ALA A 83 14.96 -2.05 -21.64
N PRO A 84 15.23 -2.27 -20.33
CA PRO A 84 16.42 -2.99 -19.91
C PRO A 84 16.45 -4.40 -20.55
N PRO A 85 17.64 -4.95 -20.85
CA PRO A 85 17.75 -6.31 -21.36
C PRO A 85 17.06 -7.32 -20.44
N CYS A 86 16.32 -8.27 -21.04
CA CYS A 86 15.65 -9.36 -20.33
C CYS A 86 14.71 -8.88 -19.22
N SER A 87 14.03 -7.75 -19.39
CA SER A 87 13.12 -7.17 -18.38
C SER A 87 12.03 -8.14 -17.92
N GLY A 88 11.42 -8.88 -18.84
CA GLY A 88 10.40 -9.88 -18.55
C GLY A 88 10.94 -11.08 -17.80
N GLU A 89 12.13 -11.55 -18.17
CA GLU A 89 12.83 -12.63 -17.46
C GLU A 89 13.25 -12.21 -16.04
N ARG A 90 13.79 -11.00 -15.87
CA ARG A 90 14.17 -10.46 -14.55
C ARG A 90 12.96 -10.27 -13.64
N LEU A 91 11.83 -9.83 -14.20
CA LEU A 91 10.60 -9.73 -13.44
C LEU A 91 10.07 -11.12 -13.03
N THR A 92 10.15 -12.10 -13.93
CA THR A 92 9.82 -13.50 -13.63
C THR A 92 10.74 -14.06 -12.53
N ALA A 93 12.05 -13.81 -12.61
CA ALA A 93 13.01 -14.24 -11.59
C ALA A 93 12.72 -13.59 -10.22
N THR A 94 12.36 -12.31 -10.20
CA THR A 94 11.98 -11.57 -8.98
C THR A 94 10.83 -12.26 -8.24
N ILE A 95 9.75 -12.62 -8.94
CA ILE A 95 8.57 -13.24 -8.31
C ILE A 95 8.78 -14.74 -7.99
N ALA A 96 9.71 -15.41 -8.68
CA ALA A 96 10.01 -16.83 -8.48
C ALA A 96 11.04 -17.09 -7.36
N ALA A 97 11.80 -16.05 -6.97
CA ALA A 97 12.81 -16.10 -5.93
C ALA A 97 12.19 -16.42 -4.55
N THR A 98 12.70 -17.47 -3.91
CA THR A 98 12.31 -17.89 -2.56
C THR A 98 12.96 -17.03 -1.49
N ASP A 99 14.24 -16.69 -1.67
CA ASP A 99 14.93 -15.77 -0.76
C ASP A 99 14.46 -14.34 -1.02
N ALA A 100 14.05 -13.66 0.05
CA ALA A 100 13.48 -12.33 -0.06
C ALA A 100 14.54 -11.26 -0.40
N ARG A 101 15.80 -11.44 0.01
CA ARG A 101 16.89 -10.50 -0.32
C ARG A 101 17.31 -10.65 -1.78
N GLU A 102 17.37 -11.87 -2.28
CA GLU A 102 17.57 -12.18 -3.70
C GLU A 102 16.47 -11.54 -4.54
N ALA A 103 15.20 -11.80 -4.19
CA ALA A 103 14.05 -11.20 -4.88
C ALA A 103 14.15 -9.67 -4.95
N TRP A 104 14.46 -9.03 -3.82
CA TRP A 104 14.67 -7.59 -3.77
C TRP A 104 15.88 -7.14 -4.60
N GLY A 105 17.00 -7.86 -4.57
CA GLY A 105 18.19 -7.52 -5.34
C GLY A 105 17.91 -7.49 -6.85
N ILE A 106 17.18 -8.49 -7.36
CA ILE A 106 16.77 -8.56 -8.77
C ILE A 106 15.81 -7.41 -9.10
N ALA A 107 14.79 -7.18 -8.25
CA ALA A 107 13.82 -6.10 -8.42
C ALA A 107 14.52 -4.74 -8.44
N ALA A 108 15.35 -4.44 -7.45
CA ALA A 108 16.06 -3.16 -7.32
C ALA A 108 16.94 -2.87 -8.53
N ALA A 109 17.67 -3.88 -9.04
CA ALA A 109 18.45 -3.74 -10.26
C ALA A 109 17.55 -3.40 -11.47
N LEU A 110 16.41 -4.09 -11.61
CA LEU A 110 15.48 -3.83 -12.72
C LEU A 110 14.86 -2.43 -12.62
N ILE A 111 14.53 -1.98 -11.41
CA ILE A 111 14.03 -0.63 -11.15
C ILE A 111 15.08 0.42 -11.55
N ALA A 112 16.33 0.26 -11.11
CA ALA A 112 17.40 1.20 -11.41
C ALA A 112 17.65 1.33 -12.92
N ASP A 113 17.68 0.20 -13.65
CA ASP A 113 17.85 0.21 -15.10
C ASP A 113 16.65 0.85 -15.80
N THR A 114 15.43 0.56 -15.34
CA THR A 114 14.20 1.18 -15.87
C THR A 114 14.25 2.70 -15.70
N LEU A 115 14.61 3.20 -14.51
CA LEU A 115 14.68 4.64 -14.24
C LEU A 115 15.81 5.34 -15.00
N THR A 116 16.88 4.63 -15.35
CA THR A 116 17.99 5.17 -16.16
C THR A 116 17.53 5.49 -17.58
N LEU A 117 16.59 4.71 -18.13
CA LEU A 117 16.02 4.95 -19.46
C LEU A 117 15.07 6.15 -19.51
N SER A 118 14.50 6.54 -18.37
CA SER A 118 13.49 7.60 -18.35
C SER A 118 14.05 9.02 -18.53
N VAL A 119 15.37 9.26 -18.39
CA VAL A 119 16.17 10.51 -18.62
C VAL A 119 15.56 11.85 -18.12
N HIS A 120 14.39 11.84 -17.51
CA HIS A 120 13.66 13.00 -16.98
C HIS A 120 13.49 12.94 -15.46
N THR A 121 14.05 11.93 -14.81
CA THR A 121 14.06 11.85 -13.35
C THR A 121 15.15 12.77 -12.81
N SER A 122 14.78 14.05 -12.72
CA SER A 122 15.51 15.14 -12.11
C SER A 122 16.19 14.70 -10.81
N GLN A 123 17.50 14.93 -10.74
CA GLN A 123 18.35 14.82 -9.54
C GLN A 123 18.24 13.48 -8.80
N THR A 124 19.10 12.55 -9.17
CA THR A 124 19.42 11.35 -8.38
C THR A 124 20.07 11.79 -7.05
N GLU A 125 19.25 12.21 -6.09
CA GLU A 125 19.69 12.45 -4.72
C GLU A 125 20.12 11.11 -4.11
N GLN A 126 21.32 11.08 -3.55
CA GLN A 126 21.96 9.90 -2.96
C GLN A 126 21.01 9.15 -1.99
N ALA A 127 21.08 7.82 -2.02
CA ALA A 127 20.41 6.97 -1.05
C ALA A 127 20.77 7.42 0.37
N SER A 128 19.76 7.72 1.18
CA SER A 128 19.97 8.13 2.56
C SER A 128 20.62 6.99 3.36
N SER A 129 21.60 7.32 4.20
CA SER A 129 22.20 6.39 5.16
C SER A 129 21.14 5.67 6.00
N PRO A 130 21.43 4.45 6.49
CA PRO A 130 20.49 3.68 7.30
C PRO A 130 19.93 4.51 8.46
N MET A 131 18.61 4.47 8.63
CA MET A 131 17.90 5.17 9.70
C MET A 131 18.39 4.66 11.07
N ALA A 132 18.78 5.59 11.94
CA ALA A 132 19.15 5.27 13.31
C ALA A 132 17.91 4.82 14.09
N HIS A 133 18.08 3.80 14.93
CA HIS A 133 17.00 3.22 15.70
C HIS A 133 16.51 4.18 16.80
N ALA A 134 15.25 4.59 16.70
CA ALA A 134 14.54 5.29 17.76
C ALA A 134 13.53 4.34 18.44
N GLY A 135 13.44 4.40 19.77
CA GLY A 135 12.35 3.73 20.50
C GLY A 135 11.00 4.42 20.26
N SER A 136 9.89 3.71 20.47
CA SER A 136 8.53 4.22 20.25
C SER A 136 8.23 5.52 21.00
N ASP A 137 8.76 5.68 22.22
CA ASP A 137 8.53 6.89 23.02
C ASP A 137 9.20 8.12 22.41
N ARG A 138 10.41 7.92 21.85
CA ARG A 138 11.10 8.96 21.11
C ARG A 138 10.33 9.32 19.85
N LEU A 139 9.89 8.33 19.05
CA LEU A 139 9.08 8.57 17.85
C LEU A 139 7.80 9.38 18.17
N ARG A 140 7.14 9.08 19.30
CA ARG A 140 5.94 9.81 19.72
C ARG A 140 6.27 11.25 20.10
N LYS A 141 7.31 11.45 20.90
CA LYS A 141 7.77 12.79 21.27
C LYS A 141 8.15 13.61 20.04
N ASP A 142 8.82 12.99 19.08
CA ASP A 142 9.17 13.64 17.82
C ASP A 142 7.91 14.02 17.05
N ALA A 143 6.90 13.13 16.94
CA ALA A 143 5.59 13.44 16.35
C ALA A 143 4.89 14.61 17.04
N GLU A 144 4.93 14.70 18.36
CA GLU A 144 4.35 15.80 19.14
C GLU A 144 5.00 17.14 18.81
N THR A 145 6.29 17.18 18.45
CA THR A 145 6.94 18.43 18.01
C THR A 145 6.39 18.99 16.69
N PHE A 146 5.84 18.13 15.82
CA PHE A 146 5.18 18.58 14.58
C PHE A 146 3.82 19.21 14.85
N VAL A 147 3.17 18.88 15.97
CA VAL A 147 1.77 19.27 16.23
C VAL A 147 1.60 20.77 16.23
N SER A 148 2.42 21.51 16.98
CA SER A 148 2.30 22.98 17.07
C SER A 148 2.46 23.67 15.72
N LEU A 149 3.36 23.17 14.87
CA LEU A 149 3.54 23.69 13.52
C LEU A 149 2.34 23.36 12.64
N LEU A 150 1.95 22.08 12.59
CA LEU A 150 0.87 21.61 11.72
C LEU A 150 -0.47 22.24 12.11
N SER A 151 -0.77 22.38 13.40
CA SER A 151 -1.99 23.03 13.88
C SER A 151 -2.05 24.52 13.56
N SER A 152 -0.92 25.16 13.23
CA SER A 152 -0.88 26.57 12.83
C SER A 152 -1.17 26.79 11.34
N LEU A 153 -1.17 25.73 10.53
CA LEU A 153 -1.50 25.83 9.11
C LEU A 153 -2.98 26.21 8.95
N SER A 154 -3.25 27.12 8.01
CA SER A 154 -4.60 27.60 7.76
C SER A 154 -5.53 26.44 7.39
N GLY A 155 -6.70 26.41 8.04
CA GLY A 155 -7.74 25.41 7.78
C GLY A 155 -7.53 24.05 8.44
N VAL A 156 -6.46 23.82 9.21
CA VAL A 156 -6.31 22.57 9.97
C VAL A 156 -7.33 22.51 11.11
N GLU A 157 -8.11 21.43 11.15
CA GLU A 157 -9.15 21.18 12.16
C GLU A 157 -8.67 20.14 13.18
N ALA A 158 -7.86 19.17 12.75
CA ALA A 158 -7.25 18.21 13.66
C ALA A 158 -5.91 17.65 13.15
N VAL A 159 -5.06 17.23 14.08
CA VAL A 159 -3.81 16.49 13.84
C VAL A 159 -3.85 15.22 14.66
N ALA A 160 -3.50 14.10 14.04
CA ALA A 160 -3.49 12.80 14.70
C ALA A 160 -2.25 12.00 14.32
N LEU A 161 -1.75 11.22 15.27
CA LEU A 161 -0.80 10.16 14.99
C LEU A 161 -1.52 9.03 14.24
N SER A 162 -0.85 8.40 13.28
CA SER A 162 -1.39 7.27 12.52
C SER A 162 -0.40 6.09 12.49
N GLY A 163 -0.70 5.10 11.64
CA GLY A 163 0.19 3.99 11.34
C GLY A 163 0.56 3.12 12.54
N SER A 164 1.77 2.56 12.49
CA SER A 164 2.23 1.60 13.51
C SER A 164 2.33 2.21 14.92
N LEU A 165 2.64 3.50 15.02
CA LEU A 165 2.78 4.19 16.30
C LEU A 165 1.43 4.45 16.97
N ALA A 166 0.40 4.83 16.20
CA ALA A 166 -0.96 4.94 16.71
C ALA A 166 -1.55 3.59 17.12
N ARG A 167 -1.17 2.51 16.43
CA ARG A 167 -1.61 1.15 16.76
C ARG A 167 -0.87 0.52 17.94
N GLY A 168 0.22 1.13 18.41
CA GLY A 168 1.09 0.53 19.44
C GLY A 168 1.88 -0.68 18.94
N LEU A 169 2.07 -0.79 17.61
CA LEU A 169 2.82 -1.87 16.96
C LEU A 169 4.20 -1.44 16.46
N ALA A 170 4.55 -0.17 16.67
CA ALA A 170 5.82 0.39 16.21
C ALA A 170 7.01 -0.36 16.80
N ASP A 171 8.05 -0.51 15.99
CA ASP A 171 9.33 -1.07 16.39
C ASP A 171 10.48 -0.16 15.94
N ARG A 172 11.72 -0.63 16.10
CA ARG A 172 12.95 0.12 15.78
C ARG A 172 13.11 0.53 14.30
N SER A 173 12.29 -0.02 13.41
CA SER A 173 12.28 0.24 11.97
C SER A 173 10.99 0.94 11.53
N SER A 174 10.20 1.45 12.47
CA SER A 174 9.00 2.25 12.20
C SER A 174 9.36 3.69 11.88
N ASP A 175 8.61 4.25 10.94
CA ASP A 175 8.47 5.66 10.64
C ASP A 175 7.42 6.32 11.55
N VAL A 176 7.28 7.64 11.40
CA VAL A 176 6.21 8.43 12.02
C VAL A 176 5.18 8.80 10.96
N ASP A 177 3.97 8.28 11.10
CA ASP A 177 2.82 8.66 10.27
C ASP A 177 1.96 9.70 11.01
N ILE A 178 1.71 10.85 10.39
CA ILE A 178 0.82 11.91 10.90
C ILE A 178 -0.33 12.10 9.90
N ALA A 179 -1.56 12.12 10.39
CA ALA A 179 -2.75 12.48 9.64
C ALA A 179 -3.18 13.90 10.04
N VAL A 180 -3.31 14.80 9.07
CA VAL A 180 -3.76 16.18 9.25
C VAL A 180 -5.10 16.34 8.54
N PHE A 181 -6.14 16.68 9.29
CA PHE A 181 -7.49 16.88 8.78
C PHE A 181 -7.73 18.38 8.65
N CYS A 182 -8.03 18.83 7.43
CA CYS A 182 -8.11 20.24 7.08
C CYS A 182 -9.42 20.52 6.37
N ARG A 183 -10.01 21.71 6.55
CA ARG A 183 -11.13 22.15 5.73
C ARG A 183 -10.78 22.15 4.24
N GLU A 184 -9.64 22.76 3.92
CA GLU A 184 -9.01 22.74 2.60
C GLU A 184 -7.56 22.29 2.74
N LEU A 185 -7.02 21.62 1.73
CA LEU A 185 -5.61 21.21 1.75
C LEU A 185 -4.71 22.46 1.74
N PRO A 186 -3.79 22.63 2.70
CA PRO A 186 -2.87 23.76 2.66
C PRO A 186 -2.01 23.69 1.39
N PRO A 187 -1.77 24.82 0.70
CA PRO A 187 -0.95 24.85 -0.51
C PRO A 187 0.44 24.24 -0.29
N PRO A 188 0.97 23.47 -1.26
CA PRO A 188 2.31 22.88 -1.16
C PRO A 188 3.43 23.84 -0.73
N ALA A 189 3.39 25.10 -1.20
CA ALA A 189 4.38 26.12 -0.84
C ALA A 189 4.31 26.52 0.64
N ASP A 190 3.11 26.60 1.21
CA ASP A 190 2.89 26.98 2.61
C ASP A 190 3.36 25.85 3.54
N ARG A 191 3.03 24.60 3.20
CA ARG A 191 3.49 23.42 3.93
C ARG A 191 5.00 23.31 3.91
N ARG A 192 5.61 23.49 2.74
CA ARG A 192 7.07 23.52 2.58
C ARG A 192 7.72 24.60 3.45
N THR A 193 7.18 25.81 3.40
CA THR A 193 7.67 26.94 4.21
C THR A 193 7.58 26.65 5.71
N ALA A 194 6.47 26.05 6.15
CA ALA A 194 6.29 25.67 7.54
C ALA A 194 7.29 24.57 7.97
N LEU A 195 7.39 23.49 7.20
CA LEU A 195 8.24 22.33 7.53
C LEU A 195 9.73 22.67 7.51
N HIS A 196 10.18 23.60 6.66
CA HIS A 196 11.58 24.07 6.68
C HIS A 196 11.97 24.86 7.94
N ARG A 197 11.00 25.36 8.72
CA ARG A 197 11.29 26.04 10.00
C ARG A 197 11.62 25.05 11.11
N MET A 198 11.39 23.75 10.89
CA MET A 198 11.71 22.72 11.87
C MET A 198 13.20 22.44 11.89
N SER A 199 13.79 22.49 13.09
CA SER A 199 15.17 22.05 13.30
C SER A 199 15.31 20.57 12.96
N GLY A 200 16.39 20.21 12.26
CA GLY A 200 16.72 18.80 11.99
C GLY A 200 16.17 18.24 10.68
N VAL A 201 15.31 18.99 9.95
CA VAL A 201 14.83 18.58 8.62
C VAL A 201 15.98 18.66 7.62
N ARG A 202 16.43 17.48 7.15
CA ARG A 202 17.53 17.35 6.18
C ARG A 202 17.03 17.27 4.75
N ARG A 203 15.85 16.69 4.57
CA ARG A 203 15.23 16.47 3.26
C ARG A 203 13.72 16.55 3.41
N LEU A 204 13.07 17.15 2.42
CA LEU A 204 11.63 17.31 2.35
C LEU A 204 11.17 17.08 0.91
N LEU A 205 10.20 16.18 0.75
CA LEU A 205 9.46 15.94 -0.48
C LEU A 205 8.00 16.29 -0.24
N THR A 206 7.46 17.17 -1.09
CA THR A 206 6.09 17.66 -1.01
C THR A 206 5.30 17.16 -2.21
N GLU A 207 4.25 16.39 -1.95
CA GLU A 207 3.30 15.83 -2.93
C GLU A 207 1.91 16.47 -2.72
N PRO A 208 0.93 16.33 -3.63
CA PRO A 208 -0.34 17.06 -3.53
C PRO A 208 -1.05 17.01 -2.16
N ALA A 209 -1.09 15.84 -1.52
CA ALA A 209 -1.73 15.61 -0.22
C ALA A 209 -0.86 14.82 0.78
N CYS A 210 0.45 14.77 0.56
CA CYS A 210 1.39 14.05 1.39
C CYS A 210 2.72 14.80 1.40
N ASP A 211 3.32 14.97 2.56
CA ASP A 211 4.70 15.44 2.70
C ASP A 211 5.51 14.33 3.36
N THR A 212 6.70 14.08 2.83
CA THR A 212 7.65 13.13 3.42
C THR A 212 8.94 13.86 3.73
N LEU A 213 9.42 13.73 4.96
CA LEU A 213 10.64 14.38 5.39
C LEU A 213 11.51 13.46 6.23
N TRP A 214 12.80 13.79 6.23
CA TRP A 214 13.80 13.17 7.08
C TRP A 214 14.20 14.21 8.13
N SER A 215 13.81 13.95 9.38
CA SER A 215 14.22 14.74 10.53
C SER A 215 15.22 13.94 11.34
N ASP A 216 16.47 14.39 11.39
CA ASP A 216 17.62 13.64 11.90
C ASP A 216 17.78 12.27 11.26
N ALA A 217 17.29 11.23 11.92
CA ALA A 217 17.38 9.83 11.51
C ALA A 217 16.00 9.16 11.38
N ILE A 218 14.94 9.95 11.44
CA ILE A 218 13.54 9.48 11.43
C ILE A 218 12.88 9.95 10.13
N LEU A 219 12.18 9.00 9.50
CA LEU A 219 11.29 9.26 8.38
C LEU A 219 9.92 9.66 8.94
N VAL A 220 9.40 10.78 8.46
CA VAL A 220 8.08 11.28 8.84
C VAL A 220 7.23 11.45 7.59
N HIS A 221 6.07 10.80 7.58
CA HIS A 221 5.04 10.94 6.57
C HIS A 221 3.87 11.75 7.14
N ILE A 222 3.52 12.85 6.48
CA ILE A 222 2.42 13.73 6.87
C ILE A 222 1.38 13.69 5.76
N ARG A 223 0.24 13.05 6.01
CA ARG A 223 -0.86 12.95 5.06
C ARG A 223 -1.96 13.93 5.40
N TYR A 224 -2.42 14.66 4.39
CA TYR A 224 -3.47 15.66 4.51
C TYR A 224 -4.78 15.12 3.95
N TRP A 225 -5.86 15.26 4.71
CA TRP A 225 -7.21 14.86 4.34
C TRP A 225 -8.14 16.06 4.39
N ARG A 226 -9.05 16.20 3.43
CA ARG A 226 -10.09 17.23 3.51
C ARG A 226 -11.20 16.76 4.45
N ALA A 227 -11.68 17.64 5.33
CA ALA A 227 -12.82 17.41 6.19
C ALA A 227 -14.05 16.95 5.38
N GLY A 228 -14.29 17.58 4.22
CA GLY A 228 -15.37 17.18 3.31
C GLY A 228 -15.22 15.77 2.72
N ASP A 229 -14.00 15.23 2.60
CA ASP A 229 -13.80 13.81 2.22
C ASP A 229 -14.22 12.89 3.36
N VAL A 230 -13.95 13.28 4.61
CA VAL A 230 -14.39 12.52 5.80
C VAL A 230 -15.90 12.55 5.95
N ASP A 231 -16.50 13.74 5.81
CA ASP A 231 -17.95 13.91 5.89
C ASP A 231 -18.66 13.05 4.82
N ARG A 232 -18.09 12.98 3.60
CA ARG A 232 -18.59 12.07 2.54
C ARG A 232 -18.44 10.60 2.90
N LEU A 233 -17.30 10.19 3.46
CA LEU A 233 -17.04 8.81 3.87
C LEU A 233 -18.08 8.32 4.89
N VAL A 234 -18.47 9.17 5.84
CA VAL A 234 -19.41 8.79 6.91
C VAL A 234 -20.87 9.11 6.57
N ALA A 235 -21.14 9.85 5.50
CA ALA A 235 -22.49 10.16 5.06
C ALA A 235 -23.26 8.91 4.61
N PRO A 236 -24.61 8.90 4.65
CA PRO A 236 -25.44 7.74 4.29
C PRO A 236 -25.43 7.30 2.81
N ILE A 237 -24.41 7.64 2.01
CA ILE A 237 -24.42 7.55 0.53
C ILE A 237 -23.68 6.31 -0.01
N ARG A 238 -24.09 5.88 -1.22
CA ARG A 238 -23.88 4.59 -1.89
C ARG A 238 -22.54 4.40 -2.64
N THR A 239 -21.56 5.29 -2.51
CA THR A 239 -20.27 5.14 -3.20
C THR A 239 -19.32 4.27 -2.38
N LEU A 240 -18.40 3.58 -3.06
CA LEU A 240 -17.34 2.81 -2.41
C LEU A 240 -16.54 3.73 -1.47
N PRO A 241 -16.29 3.32 -0.21
CA PRO A 241 -15.52 4.14 0.72
C PRO A 241 -14.07 4.27 0.26
N ASP A 242 -13.47 5.45 0.48
CA ASP A 242 -12.01 5.57 0.47
C ASP A 242 -11.47 4.80 1.68
N LEU A 243 -11.06 3.55 1.44
CA LEU A 243 -10.55 2.66 2.48
C LEU A 243 -9.27 3.18 3.14
N PHE A 244 -8.44 3.97 2.43
CA PHE A 244 -7.26 4.57 3.04
C PHE A 244 -7.66 5.62 4.07
N LEU A 245 -8.66 6.43 3.75
CA LEU A 245 -9.20 7.39 4.70
C LEU A 245 -9.91 6.69 5.87
N ALA A 246 -10.68 5.63 5.60
CA ALA A 246 -11.40 4.88 6.63
C ALA A 246 -10.43 4.21 7.62
N GLU A 247 -9.40 3.52 7.12
CA GLU A 247 -8.32 2.94 7.94
C GLU A 247 -7.58 4.04 8.73
N ALA A 248 -7.18 5.13 8.07
CA ALA A 248 -6.46 6.22 8.71
C ALA A 248 -7.28 6.88 9.83
N LEU A 249 -8.57 7.12 9.61
CA LEU A 249 -9.47 7.70 10.60
C LEU A 249 -9.72 6.74 11.77
N GLN A 250 -9.92 5.45 11.49
CA GLN A 250 -10.21 4.45 12.52
C GLN A 250 -9.04 4.28 13.50
N GLU A 251 -7.82 4.15 12.97
CA GLU A 251 -6.64 3.74 13.74
C GLU A 251 -5.86 4.92 14.33
N CYS A 252 -6.19 6.18 13.98
CA CYS A 252 -5.42 7.33 14.45
C CYS A 252 -5.57 7.59 15.96
N ARG A 253 -4.63 8.33 16.54
CA ARG A 253 -4.72 8.88 17.90
C ARG A 253 -4.63 10.40 17.85
N SER A 254 -5.59 11.10 18.44
CA SER A 254 -5.61 12.57 18.44
C SER A 254 -4.35 13.12 19.11
N LEU A 255 -3.72 14.10 18.45
CA LEU A 255 -2.65 14.92 19.01
C LEU A 255 -3.11 16.38 19.17
N PHE A 256 -4.03 16.84 18.32
CA PHE A 256 -4.68 18.14 18.35
C PHE A 256 -6.09 18.02 17.77
N ASP A 257 -7.13 18.34 18.53
CA ASP A 257 -8.53 18.30 18.07
C ASP A 257 -9.41 19.22 18.94
N PRO A 258 -9.21 20.55 18.87
CA PRO A 258 -9.85 21.50 19.80
C PRO A 258 -11.37 21.56 19.68
N GLN A 259 -11.95 21.10 18.56
CA GLN A 259 -13.40 21.04 18.36
C GLN A 259 -13.96 19.61 18.46
N ASN A 260 -13.16 18.62 18.89
CA ASN A 260 -13.56 17.21 18.99
C ASN A 260 -14.07 16.60 17.66
N ARG A 261 -13.62 17.10 16.51
CA ARG A 261 -14.02 16.64 15.17
C ARG A 261 -13.59 15.20 14.90
N LEU A 262 -12.41 14.78 15.35
CA LEU A 262 -11.97 13.38 15.20
C LEU A 262 -12.88 12.44 16.00
N THR A 263 -13.29 12.84 17.19
CA THR A 263 -14.19 12.05 18.04
C THR A 263 -15.57 11.91 17.38
N GLU A 264 -16.09 13.00 16.83
CA GLU A 264 -17.34 13.01 16.07
C GLU A 264 -17.26 12.10 14.84
N TRP A 265 -16.25 12.29 13.98
CA TRP A 265 -16.08 11.48 12.77
C TRP A 265 -15.87 10.00 13.07
N LYS A 266 -15.10 9.65 14.11
CA LYS A 266 -14.97 8.26 14.54
C LYS A 266 -16.28 7.66 15.02
N THR A 267 -17.12 8.46 15.68
CA THR A 267 -18.45 8.03 16.11
C THR A 267 -19.36 7.78 14.91
N LEU A 268 -19.37 8.69 13.94
CA LEU A 268 -20.11 8.53 12.69
C LEU A 268 -19.60 7.34 11.86
N LEU A 269 -18.28 7.15 11.77
CA LEU A 269 -17.68 6.00 11.11
C LEU A 269 -18.17 4.69 11.73
N ARG A 270 -18.17 4.59 13.08
CA ARG A 270 -18.69 3.41 13.79
C ARG A 270 -20.16 3.13 13.49
N GLN A 271 -20.98 4.17 13.39
CA GLN A 271 -22.40 4.02 13.03
C GLN A 271 -22.59 3.55 11.58
N SER A 272 -21.69 3.97 10.69
CA SER A 272 -21.69 3.59 9.26
C SER A 272 -20.98 2.26 8.98
N LEU A 273 -20.23 1.70 9.94
CA LEU A 273 -19.44 0.48 9.78
C LEU A 273 -20.20 -0.69 9.16
N PRO A 274 -21.44 -1.05 9.57
CA PRO A 274 -22.16 -2.15 8.96
C PRO A 274 -22.32 -2.02 7.44
N LYS A 275 -22.81 -0.87 6.98
CA LYS A 275 -23.03 -0.63 5.55
C LYS A 275 -21.72 -0.59 4.76
N LEU A 276 -20.67 0.03 5.33
CA LEU A 276 -19.36 0.09 4.70
C LEU A 276 -18.73 -1.30 4.62
N SER A 277 -18.85 -2.10 5.68
CA SER A 277 -18.34 -3.47 5.73
C SER A 277 -19.04 -4.35 4.70
N ASP A 278 -20.37 -4.27 4.61
CA ASP A 278 -21.16 -5.00 3.61
C ASP A 278 -20.76 -4.63 2.19
N SER A 279 -20.54 -3.33 1.93
CA SER A 279 -20.10 -2.85 0.62
C SER A 279 -18.71 -3.40 0.24
N VAL A 280 -17.75 -3.38 1.16
CA VAL A 280 -16.41 -3.94 0.93
C VAL A 280 -16.46 -5.46 0.73
N ALA A 281 -17.22 -6.16 1.57
CA ALA A 281 -17.39 -7.61 1.47
C ALA A 281 -18.08 -8.02 0.16
N GLN A 282 -19.06 -7.23 -0.32
CA GLN A 282 -19.69 -7.51 -1.61
C GLN A 282 -18.73 -7.24 -2.78
N GLN A 283 -17.99 -6.13 -2.75
CA GLN A 283 -17.05 -5.79 -3.82
C GLN A 283 -15.96 -6.86 -4.01
N THR A 284 -15.38 -7.34 -2.91
CA THR A 284 -14.36 -8.39 -2.95
C THR A 284 -14.94 -9.73 -3.42
N LYS A 285 -16.20 -10.05 -3.08
CA LYS A 285 -16.92 -11.22 -3.63
C LYS A 285 -17.13 -11.11 -5.13
N ASP A 286 -17.56 -9.95 -5.64
CA ASP A 286 -17.78 -9.73 -7.07
C ASP A 286 -16.48 -9.92 -7.86
N ARG A 287 -15.39 -9.34 -7.33
CA ARG A 287 -14.03 -9.48 -7.84
C ARG A 287 -13.53 -10.92 -7.92
N ARG A 288 -13.92 -11.79 -6.98
CA ARG A 288 -13.55 -13.21 -6.97
C ARG A 288 -14.06 -13.97 -8.21
N THR A 289 -15.22 -13.57 -8.74
CA THR A 289 -15.78 -14.17 -9.97
C THR A 289 -14.86 -13.89 -11.16
N VAL A 290 -14.41 -12.63 -11.31
CA VAL A 290 -13.48 -12.22 -12.36
C VAL A 290 -12.11 -12.86 -12.17
N PHE A 291 -11.64 -12.94 -10.92
CA PHE A 291 -10.38 -13.61 -10.57
C PHE A 291 -10.32 -15.04 -11.10
N SER A 292 -11.37 -15.84 -10.91
CA SER A 292 -11.36 -17.26 -11.33
C SER A 292 -11.13 -17.41 -12.84
N LEU A 293 -11.83 -16.60 -13.64
CA LEU A 293 -11.67 -16.58 -15.09
C LEU A 293 -10.25 -16.16 -15.52
N LEU A 294 -9.69 -15.14 -14.88
CA LEU A 294 -8.34 -14.65 -15.21
C LEU A 294 -7.25 -15.62 -14.77
N TRP A 295 -7.45 -16.30 -13.63
CA TRP A 295 -6.55 -17.33 -13.14
C TRP A 295 -6.41 -18.48 -14.15
N GLU A 296 -7.53 -19.01 -14.65
CA GLU A 296 -7.53 -20.08 -15.66
C GLU A 296 -6.81 -19.65 -16.94
N LYS A 297 -7.02 -18.42 -17.40
CA LYS A 297 -6.31 -17.86 -18.56
C LYS A 297 -4.80 -17.79 -18.32
N ALA A 298 -4.37 -17.32 -17.15
CA ALA A 298 -2.96 -17.20 -16.80
C ALA A 298 -2.28 -18.58 -16.70
N VAL A 299 -2.97 -19.57 -16.12
CA VAL A 299 -2.50 -20.97 -16.10
C VAL A 299 -2.32 -21.52 -17.52
N ASN A 300 -3.34 -21.37 -18.37
CA ASN A 300 -3.31 -21.89 -19.75
C ASN A 300 -2.21 -21.26 -20.61
N ARG A 301 -1.80 -20.02 -20.29
CA ARG A 301 -0.71 -19.31 -20.96
C ARG A 301 0.66 -19.51 -20.33
N ASN A 302 0.75 -20.24 -19.22
CA ASN A 302 1.98 -20.36 -18.44
C ASN A 302 2.54 -18.99 -18.00
N ASP A 303 1.65 -18.04 -17.66
CA ASP A 303 2.01 -16.66 -17.30
C ASP A 303 2.23 -16.50 -15.79
N HIS A 304 3.45 -16.77 -15.36
CA HIS A 304 3.85 -16.69 -13.95
C HIS A 304 3.67 -15.29 -13.35
N VAL A 305 3.95 -14.23 -14.12
CA VAL A 305 3.84 -12.84 -13.62
C VAL A 305 2.38 -12.48 -13.40
N HIS A 306 1.50 -12.85 -14.32
CA HIS A 306 0.07 -12.64 -14.15
C HIS A 306 -0.48 -13.43 -12.96
N LEU A 307 -0.14 -14.72 -12.84
CA LEU A 307 -0.54 -15.55 -11.71
C LEU A 307 -0.10 -14.96 -10.37
N TYR A 308 1.13 -14.45 -10.29
CA TYR A 308 1.66 -13.85 -9.07
C TYR A 308 0.89 -12.60 -8.67
N CYS A 309 0.56 -11.75 -9.66
CA CYS A 309 -0.24 -10.55 -9.43
C CYS A 309 -1.66 -10.91 -8.97
N LEU A 310 -2.31 -11.86 -9.65
CA LEU A 310 -3.65 -12.35 -9.28
C LEU A 310 -3.64 -12.93 -7.86
N ALA A 311 -2.63 -13.73 -7.49
CA ALA A 311 -2.51 -14.33 -6.17
C ALA A 311 -2.41 -13.28 -5.05
N ASN A 312 -1.55 -12.27 -5.22
CA ASN A 312 -1.39 -11.20 -4.23
C ASN A 312 -2.63 -10.30 -4.13
N GLN A 313 -3.33 -10.09 -5.25
CA GLN A 313 -4.59 -9.36 -5.30
C GLN A 313 -5.69 -10.07 -4.51
N ILE A 314 -5.93 -11.36 -4.79
CA ILE A 314 -6.99 -12.11 -4.10
C ILE A 314 -6.67 -12.32 -2.61
N VAL A 315 -5.39 -12.45 -2.24
CA VAL A 315 -4.96 -12.46 -0.83
C VAL A 315 -5.28 -11.14 -0.14
N ASN A 316 -5.04 -10.01 -0.80
CA ASN A 316 -5.41 -8.71 -0.24
C ASN A 316 -6.93 -8.54 -0.13
N ASP A 317 -7.72 -8.96 -1.13
CA ASP A 317 -9.18 -8.95 -1.05
C ASP A 317 -9.70 -9.82 0.10
N PHE A 318 -9.13 -11.03 0.28
CA PHE A 318 -9.47 -11.89 1.41
C PHE A 318 -9.20 -11.19 2.75
N LEU A 319 -8.02 -10.58 2.89
CA LEU A 319 -7.65 -9.86 4.11
C LEU A 319 -8.55 -8.65 4.35
N MET A 320 -8.90 -7.87 3.33
CA MET A 320 -9.85 -6.76 3.47
C MET A 320 -11.18 -7.26 4.00
N THR A 321 -11.70 -8.37 3.44
CA THR A 321 -12.94 -9.00 3.89
C THR A 321 -12.85 -9.49 5.34
N LEU A 322 -11.76 -10.17 5.70
CA LEU A 322 -11.52 -10.63 7.06
C LEU A 322 -11.50 -9.45 8.04
N TYR A 323 -10.82 -8.35 7.72
CA TYR A 323 -10.74 -7.19 8.59
C TYR A 323 -12.10 -6.51 8.77
N VAL A 324 -12.91 -6.36 7.72
CA VAL A 324 -14.24 -5.74 7.86
C VAL A 324 -15.23 -6.61 8.65
N PHE A 325 -15.06 -7.94 8.62
CA PHE A 325 -15.78 -8.84 9.54
C PHE A 325 -15.39 -8.64 11.01
N HIS A 326 -14.21 -8.07 11.26
CA HIS A 326 -13.72 -7.66 12.57
C HIS A 326 -13.87 -6.16 12.85
N ASP A 327 -14.76 -5.48 12.12
CA ASP A 327 -15.06 -4.05 12.29
C ASP A 327 -13.84 -3.16 12.05
N ARG A 328 -12.87 -3.64 11.25
CA ARG A 328 -11.63 -2.93 10.95
C ARG A 328 -11.49 -2.70 9.44
N PHE A 329 -10.85 -1.60 9.07
CA PHE A 329 -10.44 -1.37 7.70
C PHE A 329 -8.96 -1.70 7.53
N MET A 330 -8.63 -2.23 6.36
CA MET A 330 -7.25 -2.51 5.97
C MET A 330 -7.13 -2.23 4.48
N THR A 331 -6.11 -1.48 4.07
CA THR A 331 -5.84 -1.22 2.65
C THR A 331 -4.71 -2.05 2.07
N THR A 332 -3.79 -2.47 2.93
CA THR A 332 -2.58 -3.22 2.58
C THR A 332 -2.26 -4.17 3.73
N PRO A 333 -1.58 -5.30 3.50
CA PRO A 333 -1.34 -6.35 4.50
C PRO A 333 -0.32 -5.93 5.57
N LYS A 334 -0.57 -4.83 6.28
CA LYS A 334 0.30 -4.25 7.30
C LYS A 334 0.05 -4.92 8.65
N TRP A 335 1.09 -5.55 9.18
CA TRP A 335 1.08 -6.19 10.51
C TRP A 335 0.08 -7.35 10.64
N VAL A 336 -0.31 -7.96 9.52
CA VAL A 336 -1.26 -9.08 9.48
C VAL A 336 -0.81 -10.27 10.33
N TYR A 337 0.50 -10.52 10.41
CA TYR A 337 1.08 -11.58 11.25
C TYR A 337 0.91 -11.33 12.77
N LYS A 338 0.69 -10.08 13.19
CA LYS A 338 0.36 -9.72 14.58
C LYS A 338 -1.15 -9.69 14.83
N ASP A 339 -1.92 -9.23 13.84
CA ASP A 339 -3.36 -9.04 13.96
C ASP A 339 -4.14 -10.38 13.86
N ILE A 340 -3.88 -11.20 12.83
CA ILE A 340 -4.67 -12.41 12.54
C ILE A 340 -4.72 -13.40 13.71
N PRO A 341 -3.63 -13.67 14.47
CA PRO A 341 -3.71 -14.56 15.62
C PRO A 341 -4.68 -14.10 16.72
N GLN A 342 -5.08 -12.82 16.73
CA GLN A 342 -6.00 -12.24 17.70
C GLN A 342 -7.44 -12.21 17.18
N MET A 343 -7.68 -12.60 15.93
CA MET A 343 -8.98 -12.58 15.27
C MET A 343 -9.72 -13.89 15.54
N ALA A 344 -10.76 -13.84 16.38
CA ALA A 344 -11.50 -15.03 16.82
C ALA A 344 -12.17 -15.81 15.68
N THR A 345 -12.51 -15.16 14.56
CA THR A 345 -13.19 -15.78 13.41
C THR A 345 -12.26 -15.98 12.21
N ALA A 346 -10.96 -15.77 12.37
CA ALA A 346 -10.00 -16.10 11.31
C ALA A 346 -9.95 -17.62 11.10
N PRO A 347 -9.97 -18.10 9.84
CA PRO A 347 -9.84 -19.52 9.56
C PRO A 347 -8.56 -20.15 10.15
N PRO A 348 -8.57 -21.46 10.45
CA PRO A 348 -7.37 -22.15 10.93
C PRO A 348 -6.20 -21.97 9.96
N GLN A 349 -5.00 -21.74 10.52
CA GLN A 349 -3.77 -21.61 9.74
C GLN A 349 -3.82 -20.51 8.66
N THR A 350 -4.69 -19.50 8.81
CA THR A 350 -4.88 -18.43 7.82
C THR A 350 -3.56 -17.83 7.37
N LEU A 351 -2.67 -17.46 8.30
CA LEU A 351 -1.40 -16.80 7.94
C LEU A 351 -0.53 -17.67 7.04
N SER A 352 -0.26 -18.93 7.42
CA SER A 352 0.58 -19.83 6.63
C SER A 352 -0.02 -20.18 5.27
N ARG A 353 -1.36 -20.28 5.19
CA ARG A 353 -2.07 -20.53 3.92
C ARG A 353 -1.97 -19.34 2.98
N LEU A 354 -2.21 -18.12 3.49
CA LEU A 354 -2.04 -16.90 2.70
C LEU A 354 -0.59 -16.72 2.23
N GLU A 355 0.40 -17.04 3.06
CA GLU A 355 1.82 -17.00 2.67
C GLU A 355 2.14 -18.01 1.56
N ALA A 356 1.58 -19.22 1.62
CA ALA A 356 1.72 -20.21 0.57
C ALA A 356 1.07 -19.75 -0.76
N ILE A 357 -0.08 -19.09 -0.68
CA ILE A 357 -0.80 -18.58 -1.86
C ILE A 357 -0.08 -17.37 -2.48
N ALA A 358 0.36 -16.39 -1.68
CA ALA A 358 1.08 -15.19 -2.13
C ALA A 358 2.57 -15.42 -2.41
N GLY A 359 3.11 -16.57 -1.99
CA GLY A 359 4.52 -16.92 -2.11
C GLY A 359 5.00 -17.06 -3.57
N PRO A 360 6.28 -17.40 -3.77
CA PRO A 360 6.90 -17.44 -5.09
C PRO A 360 6.17 -18.37 -6.07
N ILE A 361 6.05 -17.98 -7.34
CA ILE A 361 5.48 -18.84 -8.40
C ILE A 361 6.60 -19.19 -9.39
N ARG A 362 7.06 -20.44 -9.33
CA ARG A 362 8.15 -20.98 -10.17
C ARG A 362 7.64 -21.73 -11.40
N ASP A 363 6.49 -22.35 -11.24
CA ASP A 363 5.82 -23.14 -12.26
C ASP A 363 4.31 -23.12 -12.01
N VAL A 364 3.54 -23.37 -13.08
CA VAL A 364 2.08 -23.40 -13.02
C VAL A 364 1.50 -24.68 -12.42
N SER A 365 2.30 -25.70 -12.13
CA SER A 365 1.79 -26.97 -11.58
C SER A 365 1.18 -26.78 -10.18
N SER A 366 1.68 -25.81 -9.42
CA SER A 366 1.13 -25.43 -8.11
C SER A 366 -0.15 -24.58 -8.19
N ALA A 367 -0.54 -24.09 -9.37
CA ALA A 367 -1.62 -23.12 -9.50
C ALA A 367 -2.99 -23.69 -9.09
N ALA A 368 -3.25 -24.97 -9.41
CA ALA A 368 -4.50 -25.64 -9.00
C ALA A 368 -4.59 -25.76 -7.47
N ALA A 369 -3.50 -26.17 -6.81
CA ALA A 369 -3.45 -26.29 -5.36
C ALA A 369 -3.68 -24.93 -4.67
N ARG A 370 -3.05 -23.86 -5.16
CA ARG A 370 -3.24 -22.49 -4.64
C ARG A 370 -4.66 -21.99 -4.81
N LYS A 371 -5.27 -22.22 -5.98
CA LYS A 371 -6.66 -21.84 -6.23
C LYS A 371 -7.60 -22.58 -5.27
N ASN A 372 -7.41 -23.88 -5.10
CA ASN A 372 -8.21 -24.69 -4.18
C ASN A 372 -8.06 -24.21 -2.74
N ASP A 373 -6.85 -23.89 -2.30
CA ASP A 373 -6.60 -23.38 -0.94
C ASP A 373 -7.24 -22.00 -0.73
N MET A 374 -7.16 -21.11 -1.73
CA MET A 374 -7.86 -19.83 -1.73
C MET A 374 -9.38 -20.02 -1.66
N ASP A 375 -9.95 -20.90 -2.49
CA ASP A 375 -11.38 -21.16 -2.50
C ASP A 375 -11.87 -21.74 -1.16
N ALA A 376 -11.05 -22.58 -0.52
CA ALA A 376 -11.31 -23.11 0.83
C ALA A 376 -11.29 -22.00 1.88
N LEU A 377 -10.26 -21.13 1.90
CA LEU A 377 -10.20 -19.97 2.80
C LEU A 377 -11.46 -19.10 2.71
N TRP A 378 -11.91 -18.79 1.49
CA TRP A 378 -13.12 -18.00 1.27
C TRP A 378 -14.40 -18.71 1.74
N ALA A 379 -14.46 -20.04 1.61
CA ALA A 379 -15.60 -20.83 2.09
C ALA A 379 -15.65 -20.94 3.62
N GLU A 380 -14.49 -20.82 4.28
CA GLU A 380 -14.35 -20.84 5.74
C GLU A 380 -14.65 -19.48 6.39
N LEU A 381 -14.74 -18.39 5.62
CA LEU A 381 -15.18 -17.10 6.16
C LEU A 381 -16.62 -17.18 6.67
N PRO A 382 -16.92 -16.56 7.82
CA PRO A 382 -18.27 -16.59 8.37
C PRO A 382 -19.28 -16.00 7.38
N SER A 383 -20.41 -16.69 7.20
CA SER A 383 -21.51 -16.24 6.34
C SER A 383 -22.27 -15.05 6.92
N ILE A 384 -22.15 -14.82 8.23
CA ILE A 384 -22.84 -13.78 9.00
C ILE A 384 -21.82 -13.14 9.94
N ARG A 385 -21.84 -11.80 10.03
CA ARG A 385 -21.04 -11.05 11.01
C ARG A 385 -21.46 -11.44 12.44
N PRO A 386 -20.52 -11.78 13.34
CA PRO A 386 -20.85 -12.18 14.71
C PRO A 386 -21.52 -11.08 15.53
#